data_AF-A0A1H0N1F5-F1
#
_entry.id   AF-A0A1H0N1F5-F1
#
_cell.length_a   1.000
_cell.length_b   1.000
_cell.length_c   1.000
_cell.angle_alpha   90.00
_cell.angle_beta   90.00
_cell.angle_gamma   90.00
#
_symmetry.space_group_name_H-M   'P 1'
#
loop_
_entity.id
_entity.type
_entity.pdbx_description
1 polymer ?
#
loop_
_entity_poly.entity_id
_entity_poly.type
_entity_poly.pdbx_seq_one_letter_code
_entity_poly.pdbx_strand_id
1 'polypeptide(L)'
;MIRVIDVKGRAHLINEAQIVRITEADTSSQWHGIRAFIKMQDGATIEVWDTVSEIAHSINQAEYAARYEWLRSRDLDAIHQGGIFAGKTPDNVVLNGADLDAAIDAERRRY
;
A
#
# COMPACT_ATOMS: atom_id res chain seq x y z
N MET A 1 3.59 -0.60 -5.23
CA MET A 1 4.86 -1.37 -5.19
C MET A 1 5.59 -1.05 -3.90
N ILE A 2 6.20 -2.05 -3.24
CA ILE A 2 7.03 -1.86 -2.05
C ILE A 2 8.45 -2.41 -2.27
N ARG A 3 9.45 -1.81 -1.63
CA ARG A 3 10.84 -2.27 -1.66
C ARG A 3 11.16 -3.06 -0.40
N VAL A 4 11.75 -4.25 -0.55
CA VAL A 4 12.24 -5.09 0.56
C VAL A 4 13.66 -5.58 0.27
N ILE A 5 14.40 -5.96 1.30
CA ILE A 5 15.76 -6.52 1.15
C ILE A 5 15.76 -7.97 1.60
N ASP A 6 16.14 -8.88 0.70
CA ASP A 6 16.29 -10.29 1.04
C ASP A 6 17.52 -10.56 1.91
N VAL A 7 17.58 -11.74 2.53
CA VAL A 7 18.72 -12.12 3.39
C VAL A 7 20.06 -12.26 2.66
N LYS A 8 20.07 -12.19 1.32
CA LYS A 8 21.28 -12.14 0.49
C LYS A 8 21.69 -10.69 0.18
N GLY A 9 21.04 -9.70 0.77
CA GLY A 9 21.28 -8.27 0.56
C GLY A 9 20.71 -7.73 -0.76
N ARG A 10 19.89 -8.50 -1.48
CA ARG A 10 19.32 -8.08 -2.76
C ARG A 10 18.02 -7.32 -2.53
N ALA A 11 17.88 -6.18 -3.19
CA ALA A 11 16.65 -5.41 -3.18
C ALA A 11 15.62 -6.00 -4.14
N HIS A 12 14.39 -6.15 -3.67
CA HIS A 12 13.24 -6.55 -4.47
C HIS A 12 12.22 -5.41 -4.46
N LEU A 13 11.74 -5.01 -5.63
CA LEU A 13 10.56 -4.16 -5.76
C LEU A 13 9.39 -5.08 -6.11
N ILE A 14 8.47 -5.25 -5.17
CA ILE A 14 7.36 -6.21 -5.30
C ILE A 14 6.02 -5.50 -5.34
N ASN A 15 5.07 -6.12 -6.02
CA ASN A 15 3.68 -5.69 -6.02
C ASN A 15 2.98 -6.21 -4.76
N GLU A 16 2.55 -5.30 -3.89
CA GLU A 16 1.81 -5.56 -2.66
C GLU A 16 0.51 -6.34 -2.91
N ALA A 17 -0.15 -6.14 -4.06
CA ALA A 17 -1.36 -6.87 -4.42
C ALA A 17 -1.09 -8.35 -4.73
N GLN A 18 0.17 -8.75 -4.91
CA GLN A 18 0.58 -10.14 -5.10
C GLN A 18 1.04 -10.81 -3.80
N ILE A 19 1.09 -10.08 -2.69
CA ILE A 19 1.45 -10.65 -1.38
C ILE A 19 0.23 -11.40 -0.81
N VAL A 20 0.42 -12.68 -0.53
CA VAL A 20 -0.60 -13.54 0.10
C VAL A 20 -0.51 -13.46 1.62
N ARG A 21 0.71 -13.47 2.15
CA ARG A 21 0.94 -13.50 3.61
C ARG A 21 2.32 -12.98 3.96
N ILE A 22 2.41 -12.26 5.07
CA ILE A 22 3.68 -11.90 5.72
C ILE A 22 3.69 -12.60 7.08
N THR A 23 4.80 -13.22 7.46
CA THR A 23 4.92 -13.95 8.74
C THR A 23 6.24 -13.60 9.42
N GLU A 24 6.17 -13.28 10.70
CA GLU A 24 7.36 -13.08 11.54
C GLU A 24 8.17 -14.37 11.56
N ALA A 25 9.50 -14.24 11.45
CA ALA A 25 10.37 -15.40 11.53
C ALA A 25 10.39 -16.01 12.94
N ASP A 26 10.48 -17.34 13.03
CA ASP A 26 10.69 -18.01 14.31
C ASP A 26 12.11 -17.76 14.86
N THR A 27 12.34 -18.13 16.12
CA THR A 27 13.62 -17.89 16.80
C THR A 27 14.80 -18.55 16.09
N SER A 28 14.60 -19.71 15.45
CA SER A 28 15.67 -20.42 14.74
C SER A 28 16.06 -19.66 13.46
N SER A 29 15.06 -19.19 12.71
CA SER A 29 15.24 -18.44 11.48
C SER A 29 15.87 -17.07 11.73
N GLN A 30 15.50 -16.42 12.84
CA GLN A 30 16.10 -15.16 13.30
C GLN A 30 17.59 -15.30 13.60
N TRP A 31 18.03 -16.45 14.09
CA TRP A 31 19.46 -16.72 14.30
C TRP A 31 20.27 -16.70 12.99
N HIS A 32 19.60 -16.97 11.86
CA HIS A 32 20.17 -16.85 10.51
C HIS A 32 19.92 -15.48 9.87
N GLY A 33 19.43 -14.50 10.63
CA GLY A 33 19.19 -13.13 10.18
C GLY A 33 17.86 -12.93 9.44
N ILE A 34 17.01 -13.94 9.30
CA ILE A 34 15.68 -13.79 8.70
C ILE A 34 14.75 -13.13 9.72
N ARG A 35 14.10 -12.00 9.37
CA ARG A 35 13.13 -11.33 10.26
C ARG A 35 11.69 -11.61 9.87
N ALA A 36 11.41 -11.77 8.59
CA ALA A 36 10.09 -12.15 8.11
C ALA A 36 10.15 -12.97 6.82
N PHE A 37 9.04 -13.64 6.54
CA PHE A 37 8.77 -14.35 5.29
C PHE A 37 7.63 -13.66 4.55
N ILE A 38 7.83 -13.34 3.27
CA ILE A 38 6.81 -12.83 2.37
C ILE A 38 6.41 -13.95 1.41
N LYS A 39 5.15 -14.39 1.47
CA LYS A 39 4.57 -15.36 0.55
C LYS A 39 3.83 -14.63 -0.58
N MET A 40 4.20 -14.91 -1.82
CA MET A 40 3.59 -14.34 -3.01
C MET A 40 2.52 -15.28 -3.61
N GLN A 41 1.66 -14.75 -4.47
CA GLN A 41 0.54 -15.47 -5.10
C GLN A 41 1.01 -16.61 -6.02
N ASP A 42 2.18 -16.46 -6.65
CA ASP A 42 2.82 -17.48 -7.48
C ASP A 42 3.47 -18.62 -6.65
N GLY A 43 3.39 -18.55 -5.33
CA GLY A 43 3.98 -19.52 -4.41
C GLY A 43 5.43 -19.22 -4.03
N ALA A 44 6.06 -18.15 -4.55
CA ALA A 44 7.38 -17.73 -4.13
C ALA A 44 7.39 -17.28 -2.66
N THR A 45 8.46 -17.59 -1.94
CA THR A 45 8.71 -17.09 -0.59
C THR A 45 10.00 -16.26 -0.59
N ILE A 46 9.94 -15.05 -0.05
CA ILE A 46 11.10 -14.18 0.14
C ILE A 46 11.41 -14.10 1.63
N GLU A 47 12.64 -14.46 1.98
CA GLU A 47 13.20 -14.30 3.33
C GLU A 47 13.86 -12.93 3.41
N VAL A 48 13.42 -12.08 4.35
CA VAL A 48 13.81 -10.66 4.38
C VAL A 48 14.41 -10.23 5.71
N TRP A 49 15.19 -9.15 5.65
CA TRP A 49 15.70 -8.43 6.82
C TRP A 49 14.73 -7.38 7.38
N ASP A 50 13.64 -7.13 6.67
CA ASP A 50 12.54 -6.28 7.15
C ASP A 50 11.65 -7.08 8.10
N THR A 51 11.18 -6.45 9.18
CA THR A 51 10.14 -7.00 10.05
C THR A 51 8.77 -6.94 9.41
N VAL A 52 7.81 -7.67 9.95
CA VAL A 52 6.39 -7.56 9.54
C VAL A 52 5.88 -6.12 9.64
N SER A 53 6.27 -5.39 10.69
CA SER A 53 5.84 -4.01 10.92
C SER A 53 6.41 -3.04 9.88
N GLU A 54 7.69 -3.17 9.53
CA GLU A 54 8.35 -2.34 8.50
C GLU A 54 7.75 -2.59 7.11
N ILE A 55 7.45 -3.85 6.79
CA ILE A 55 6.77 -4.21 5.54
C ILE A 55 5.35 -3.65 5.52
N ALA A 56 4.58 -3.81 6.60
CA ALA A 56 3.22 -3.27 6.71
C ALA A 56 3.21 -1.74 6.57
N HIS A 57 4.19 -1.05 7.16
CA HIS A 57 4.36 0.39 6.98
C HIS A 57 4.60 0.75 5.52
N SER A 58 5.47 0.02 4.82
CA SER A 58 5.75 0.24 3.40
C SER A 58 4.52 0.03 2.52
N ILE A 59 3.68 -0.96 2.84
CA ILE A 59 2.40 -1.20 2.14
C ILE A 59 1.45 -0.01 2.34
N ASN A 60 1.30 0.47 3.57
CA ASN A 60 0.45 1.63 3.85
C ASN A 60 0.95 2.89 3.12
N GLN A 61 2.26 3.12 3.07
CA GLN A 61 2.85 4.23 2.32
C GLN A 61 2.52 4.13 0.82
N ALA A 62 2.58 2.93 0.24
CA ALA A 62 2.22 2.71 -1.15
C ALA A 62 0.74 3.02 -1.43
N GLU A 63 -0.18 2.64 -0.54
CA GLU A 63 -1.61 2.97 -0.66
C GLU A 63 -1.88 4.47 -0.55
N TYR A 64 -1.25 5.16 0.42
CA TYR A 64 -1.37 6.61 0.54
C TYR A 64 -0.85 7.33 -0.70
N ALA A 65 0.27 6.88 -1.25
CA ALA A 65 0.81 7.42 -2.50
C ALA A 65 -0.16 7.18 -3.68
N ALA A 66 -0.79 6.00 -3.78
CA ALA A 66 -1.76 5.70 -4.82
C ALA A 66 -3.02 6.57 -4.74
N ARG A 67 -3.53 6.82 -3.53
CA ARG A 67 -4.66 7.74 -3.31
C ARG A 67 -4.30 9.18 -3.66
N TYR A 68 -3.09 9.62 -3.30
CA TYR A 68 -2.59 10.95 -3.68
C TYR A 68 -2.48 11.10 -5.20
N GLU A 69 -1.92 10.10 -5.89
CA GLU A 69 -1.82 10.11 -7.35
C GLU A 69 -3.21 10.16 -8.01
N TRP A 70 -4.18 9.41 -7.46
CA TRP A 70 -5.56 9.46 -7.93
C TRP A 70 -6.15 10.87 -7.83
N LEU A 71 -5.99 11.54 -6.69
CA LEU A 71 -6.43 12.93 -6.49
C LEU A 71 -5.73 13.89 -7.46
N ARG A 72 -4.40 13.75 -7.61
CA ARG A 72 -3.57 14.62 -8.46
C ARG A 72 -3.93 14.50 -9.94
N SER A 73 -4.38 13.32 -10.38
CA SER A 73 -4.78 13.06 -11.77
C SER A 73 -6.19 13.54 -12.13
N ARG A 74 -6.98 14.05 -11.17
CA ARG A 74 -8.35 14.49 -11.45
C ARG A 74 -8.37 15.74 -12.31
N ASP A 75 -9.29 15.74 -13.27
CA ASP A 75 -9.63 16.94 -14.04
C ASP A 75 -10.33 17.95 -13.11
N LEU A 76 -9.73 19.12 -12.93
CA LEU A 76 -10.25 20.16 -12.07
C LEU A 76 -11.51 20.82 -12.66
N ASP A 77 -11.67 20.81 -13.98
CA ASP A 77 -12.83 21.39 -14.66
C ASP A 77 -14.10 20.54 -14.42
N ALA A 78 -13.92 19.28 -14.03
CA ALA A 78 -14.99 18.35 -13.65
C ALA A 78 -15.58 18.63 -12.25
N ILE A 79 -15.13 19.63 -11.51
CA ILE A 79 -15.70 19.97 -10.19
C ILE A 79 -17.22 20.23 -10.26
N HIS A 80 -17.71 20.74 -11.40
CA HIS A 80 -19.13 20.96 -11.67
C HIS A 80 -19.93 19.67 -11.87
N GLN A 81 -19.26 18.55 -12.16
CA GLN A 81 -19.85 17.24 -12.42
C GLN A 81 -19.85 16.36 -11.16
N GLY A 82 -19.28 16.85 -10.05
CA GLY A 82 -19.14 16.12 -8.79
C GLY A 82 -17.87 15.28 -8.73
N GLY A 83 -17.39 15.01 -7.52
CA GLY A 83 -16.15 14.26 -7.31
C GLY A 83 -15.57 14.44 -5.91
N ILE A 84 -14.46 13.74 -5.67
CA ILE A 84 -13.67 13.85 -4.44
C ILE A 84 -12.43 14.69 -4.74
N PHE A 85 -12.46 15.91 -4.23
CA PHE A 85 -11.29 16.76 -4.03
C PHE A 85 -11.05 16.77 -2.50
N ALA A 86 -10.16 17.58 -1.95
CA ALA A 86 -10.09 17.70 -0.47
C ALA A 86 -11.44 18.18 0.18
N GLY A 87 -12.47 18.45 -0.64
CA GLY A 87 -13.88 18.32 -0.27
C GLY A 87 -14.69 17.53 -1.31
N LYS A 88 -15.88 17.06 -0.91
CA LYS A 88 -16.85 16.37 -1.76
C LYS A 88 -17.75 17.38 -2.46
N THR A 89 -17.83 17.31 -3.78
CA THR A 89 -18.72 18.14 -4.60
C THR A 89 -19.84 17.26 -5.18
N PRO A 90 -21.10 17.72 -5.27
CA PRO A 90 -21.64 19.06 -4.96
C PRO A 90 -22.02 19.28 -3.49
N ASP A 91 -21.85 18.28 -2.62
CA ASP A 91 -22.29 18.33 -1.22
C ASP A 91 -21.56 19.39 -0.37
N ASN A 92 -20.45 19.94 -0.87
CA ASN A 92 -19.61 20.96 -0.23
C ASN A 92 -19.15 20.59 1.18
N VAL A 93 -18.81 19.31 1.38
CA VAL A 93 -18.30 18.78 2.65
C VAL A 93 -16.78 18.64 2.58
N VAL A 94 -16.05 19.17 3.56
CA VAL A 94 -14.60 18.95 3.69
C VAL A 94 -14.34 17.53 4.17
N LEU A 95 -13.48 16.77 3.49
CA LEU A 95 -13.10 15.41 3.87
C LEU A 95 -11.63 15.38 4.29
N ASN A 96 -11.31 14.63 5.34
CA ASN A 96 -9.93 14.40 5.77
C ASN A 96 -9.77 12.98 6.35
N GLY A 97 -8.52 12.60 6.63
CA GLY A 97 -8.20 11.33 7.29
C GLY A 97 -8.90 10.12 6.66
N ALA A 98 -9.48 9.27 7.51
CA ALA A 98 -10.14 8.04 7.09
C ALA A 98 -11.36 8.27 6.18
N ASP A 99 -12.08 9.39 6.34
CA ASP A 99 -13.26 9.69 5.53
C ASP A 99 -12.85 10.05 4.09
N LEU A 100 -11.75 10.78 3.93
CA LEU A 100 -11.17 11.07 2.61
C LEU A 100 -10.66 9.78 1.95
N ASP A 101 -9.93 8.96 2.70
CA ASP A 101 -9.41 7.68 2.22
C ASP A 101 -10.54 6.77 1.69
N ALA A 102 -11.60 6.62 2.47
CA ALA A 102 -12.75 5.80 2.11
C ALA A 102 -13.48 6.33 0.86
N ALA A 103 -13.62 7.65 0.74
CA ALA A 103 -14.26 8.28 -0.40
C ALA A 103 -13.46 8.08 -1.70
N ILE A 104 -12.13 8.23 -1.64
CA ILE A 104 -11.24 7.96 -2.78
C ILE A 104 -11.33 6.48 -3.18
N ASP A 105 -11.25 5.57 -2.21
CA ASP A 105 -11.32 4.13 -2.49
C ASP A 105 -12.66 3.72 -3.10
N ALA A 106 -13.77 4.36 -2.69
CA ALA A 106 -15.08 4.14 -3.29
C ALA A 106 -15.12 4.57 -4.76
N GLU A 107 -14.57 5.73 -5.11
CA GLU A 107 -14.49 6.19 -6.50
C GLU A 107 -13.53 5.37 -7.34
N ARG A 108 -12.36 4.99 -6.80
CA ARG A 108 -11.40 4.10 -7.49
C ARG A 108 -12.02 2.78 -7.94
N ARG A 109 -13.01 2.25 -7.21
CA ARG A 109 -13.74 1.02 -7.56
C ARG A 109 -14.81 1.18 -8.63
N ARG A 110 -15.18 2.41 -9.00
CA ARG A 110 -16.19 2.67 -10.04
C ARG A 110 -15.65 2.60 -11.46
N TYR A 111 -14.32 2.52 -11.60
CA TYR A 111 -13.58 2.35 -12.84
C TYR A 111 -12.93 0.97 -12.87
#